data_AF-A0A099KTL0-F1
#
_entry.id   AF-A0A099KTL0-F1
#
_cell.length_a   1.000
_cell.length_b   1.000
_cell.length_c   1.000
_cell.angle_alpha   90.00
_cell.angle_beta   90.00
_cell.angle_gamma   90.00
#
_symmetry.space_group_name_H-M   'P 1'
#
loop_
_entity.id
_entity.type
_entity.pdbx_description
1 polymer ?
#
loop_
_entity_poly.entity_id
_entity_poly.type
_entity_poly.pdbx_seq_one_letter_code
_entity_poly.pdbx_strand_id
1 'polypeptide(L)'
;MKNLLKVIQYDMLDFIEGEDENETVYSAEDVTLCITSLLEFMSVMEAEVQTIDSAKEHIESLVLSLNSLNHQCGDCLIEKGQSEDICQFIQQVISAANIEFIGDVTEQWREW
;
A
#
# COMPACT_ATOMS: atom_id res chain seq x y z
N MET A 1 1.33 -1.27 -12.57
CA MET A 1 1.84 -1.93 -11.35
C MET A 1 3.23 -1.44 -10.94
N LYS A 2 4.36 -1.93 -11.48
CA LYS A 2 5.71 -1.50 -10.99
C LYS A 2 6.03 0.00 -11.12
N ASN A 3 5.43 0.70 -12.08
CA ASN A 3 5.56 2.16 -12.17
C ASN A 3 4.81 2.89 -11.05
N LEU A 4 3.66 2.37 -10.59
CA LEU A 4 2.86 2.99 -9.54
C LEU A 4 3.54 2.85 -8.17
N LEU A 5 4.16 1.69 -7.90
CA LEU A 5 5.01 1.51 -6.72
C LEU A 5 6.17 2.51 -6.66
N LYS A 6 6.78 2.81 -7.80
CA LYS A 6 7.82 3.84 -7.88
C LYS A 6 7.28 5.23 -7.59
N VAL A 7 6.10 5.57 -8.12
CA VAL A 7 5.46 6.86 -7.84
C VAL A 7 5.19 7.00 -6.34
N ILE A 8 4.53 6.02 -5.73
CA ILE A 8 4.27 6.00 -4.27
C ILE A 8 5.59 6.18 -3.49
N GLN A 9 6.62 5.42 -3.85
CA GLN A 9 7.93 5.50 -3.19
C GLN A 9 8.57 6.88 -3.35
N TYR A 10 8.58 7.43 -4.57
CA TYR A 10 9.19 8.72 -4.84
C TYR A 10 8.47 9.84 -4.09
N ASP A 11 7.15 9.84 -4.08
CA ASP A 11 6.37 10.87 -3.40
C ASP A 11 6.61 10.86 -1.88
N MET A 12 6.71 9.68 -1.26
CA MET A 12 7.04 9.55 0.17
C MET A 12 8.49 9.97 0.48
N LEU A 13 9.45 9.66 -0.39
CA LEU A 13 10.85 10.04 -0.18
C LEU A 13 11.10 11.54 -0.44
N ASP A 14 10.42 12.12 -1.43
CA ASP A 14 10.51 13.56 -1.75
C ASP A 14 10.05 14.41 -0.56
N PHE A 15 9.01 13.96 0.16
CA PHE A 15 8.59 14.58 1.41
C PHE A 15 9.71 14.59 2.47
N ILE A 16 10.42 13.47 2.65
CA ILE A 16 11.53 13.39 3.62
C ILE A 16 12.68 14.31 3.20
N GLU A 17 13.04 14.34 1.92
CA GLU A 17 14.16 15.17 1.42
C GLU A 17 13.86 16.67 1.43
N GLY A 18 12.58 17.05 1.40
CA GLY A 18 12.12 18.44 1.45
C GLY A 18 12.08 19.06 2.85
N GLU A 19 12.15 18.23 3.90
CA GLU A 19 12.03 18.63 5.31
C GLU A 19 13.38 18.51 6.05
N ASP A 20 13.51 19.15 7.23
CA ASP A 20 14.63 18.86 8.13
C ASP A 20 14.49 17.41 8.64
N GLU A 21 15.55 16.60 8.58
CA GLU A 21 15.54 15.19 9.05
C GLU A 21 15.04 15.04 10.50
N ASN A 22 15.08 16.11 11.30
CA ASN A 22 14.56 16.12 12.68
C ASN A 22 13.07 16.45 12.80
N GLU A 23 12.41 16.84 11.70
CA GLU A 23 11.00 17.22 11.64
C GLU A 23 10.13 16.15 10.96
N THR A 24 10.74 15.19 10.27
CA THR A 24 10.01 14.08 9.62
C THR A 24 9.53 13.06 10.64
N VAL A 25 8.23 12.77 10.61
CA VAL A 25 7.55 11.81 11.50
C VAL A 25 7.66 10.34 11.05
N TYR A 26 8.25 10.11 9.87
CA TYR A 26 8.62 8.80 9.35
C TYR A 26 9.94 8.88 8.58
N SER A 27 10.57 7.73 8.41
CA SER A 27 11.90 7.58 7.83
C SER A 27 11.87 6.86 6.48
N ALA A 28 13.00 6.86 5.76
CA ALA A 28 13.16 6.08 4.54
C ALA A 28 13.02 4.55 4.78
N GLU A 29 13.26 4.08 6.02
CA GLU A 29 13.03 2.69 6.40
C GLU A 29 11.52 2.38 6.43
N ASP A 30 10.69 3.29 6.97
CA ASP A 30 9.24 3.15 6.98
C ASP A 30 8.65 3.13 5.56
N VAL A 31 9.16 4.00 4.68
CA VAL A 31 8.83 3.98 3.24
C VAL A 31 9.21 2.63 2.62
N THR A 32 10.39 2.11 2.95
CA THR A 32 10.85 0.80 2.46
C THR A 32 9.93 -0.33 2.93
N LEU A 33 9.47 -0.30 4.19
CA LEU A 33 8.51 -1.27 4.71
C LEU A 33 7.18 -1.20 3.96
N CYS A 34 6.63 0.00 3.74
CA CYS A 34 5.40 0.19 2.97
C CYS A 34 5.50 -0.43 1.57
N ILE A 35 6.55 -0.08 0.83
CA ILE A 35 6.77 -0.58 -0.54
C ILE A 35 7.00 -2.10 -0.55
N THR A 36 7.70 -2.63 0.45
CA THR A 36 7.92 -4.07 0.59
C THR A 36 6.61 -4.81 0.79
N SER A 37 5.72 -4.33 1.67
CA SER A 37 4.39 -4.95 1.87
C SER A 37 3.55 -4.96 0.59
N LEU A 38 3.58 -3.89 -0.21
CA LEU A 38 2.87 -3.84 -1.48
C LEU A 38 3.46 -4.81 -2.53
N LEU A 39 4.80 -4.94 -2.57
CA LEU A 39 5.50 -5.89 -3.44
C LEU A 39 5.24 -7.35 -3.05
N GLU A 40 5.22 -7.64 -1.75
CA GLU A 40 4.91 -8.96 -1.21
C GLU A 40 3.47 -9.36 -1.56
N PHE A 41 2.50 -8.45 -1.37
CA PHE A 41 1.12 -8.67 -1.78
C PHE A 41 1.01 -9.03 -3.27
N MET A 42 1.65 -8.25 -4.15
CA MET A 42 1.66 -8.54 -5.59
C MET A 42 2.29 -9.91 -5.88
N SER A 43 3.39 -10.24 -5.21
CA SER A 43 4.07 -11.52 -5.41
C SER A 43 3.21 -12.71 -4.97
N VAL A 44 2.47 -12.59 -3.87
CA VAL A 44 1.52 -13.60 -3.39
C VAL A 44 0.38 -13.79 -4.38
N MET A 45 -0.20 -12.70 -4.87
CA MET A 45 -1.29 -12.73 -5.86
C MET A 45 -0.84 -13.34 -7.20
N GLU A 46 0.44 -13.20 -7.57
CA GLU A 46 1.03 -13.78 -8.80
C GLU A 46 1.51 -15.24 -8.64
N ALA A 47 1.77 -15.69 -7.41
CA ALA A 47 2.38 -17.00 -7.16
C ALA A 47 1.45 -18.18 -7.51
N GLU A 48 0.14 -18.00 -7.34
CA GLU A 48 -0.86 -19.03 -7.61
C GLU A 48 -2.21 -18.42 -8.02
N VAL A 49 -3.08 -19.26 -8.60
CA VAL A 49 -4.42 -18.84 -8.99
C VAL A 49 -5.24 -18.52 -7.75
N GLN A 50 -5.77 -17.30 -7.69
CA GLN A 50 -6.54 -16.81 -6.56
C GLN A 50 -8.04 -17.08 -6.71
N THR A 51 -8.73 -17.17 -5.57
CA THR A 51 -10.18 -17.11 -5.47
C THR A 51 -10.60 -15.74 -4.96
N ILE A 52 -11.89 -15.42 -5.00
CA ILE A 52 -12.42 -14.18 -4.39
C ILE A 52 -12.10 -14.16 -2.88
N ASP A 53 -12.28 -15.29 -2.18
CA ASP A 53 -12.06 -15.38 -0.74
C ASP A 53 -10.57 -15.24 -0.39
N SER A 54 -9.68 -15.96 -1.08
CA SER A 54 -8.23 -15.85 -0.82
C SER A 54 -7.69 -14.46 -1.17
N ALA A 55 -8.14 -13.86 -2.27
CA ALA A 55 -7.80 -12.48 -2.61
C ALA A 55 -8.27 -11.52 -1.50
N LYS A 56 -9.48 -11.72 -0.97
CA LYS A 56 -10.02 -10.90 0.13
C LYS A 56 -9.17 -11.00 1.40
N GLU A 57 -8.74 -12.21 1.77
CA GLU A 57 -7.85 -12.44 2.92
C GLU A 57 -6.49 -11.74 2.73
N HIS A 58 -5.91 -11.80 1.53
CA HIS A 58 -4.65 -11.11 1.23
C HIS A 58 -4.78 -9.59 1.27
N ILE A 59 -5.90 -9.04 0.80
CA ILE A 59 -6.19 -7.60 0.86
C ILE A 59 -6.35 -7.16 2.31
N GLU A 60 -7.15 -7.88 3.10
CA GLU A 60 -7.34 -7.59 4.52
C GLU A 60 -6.00 -7.55 5.27
N SER A 61 -5.17 -8.58 5.08
CA SER A 61 -3.86 -8.66 5.70
C SER A 61 -2.94 -7.51 5.31
N LEU A 62 -2.96 -7.10 4.04
CA LEU A 62 -2.19 -5.96 3.56
C LEU A 62 -2.68 -4.66 4.22
N VAL A 63 -3.99 -4.38 4.15
CA VAL A 63 -4.56 -3.12 4.66
C VAL A 63 -4.31 -2.97 6.16
N LEU A 64 -4.50 -4.03 6.95
CA LEU A 64 -4.22 -4.00 8.39
C LEU A 64 -2.73 -3.78 8.70
N SER A 65 -1.83 -4.33 7.88
CA SER A 65 -0.39 -4.08 8.01
C SER A 65 -0.02 -2.63 7.70
N LEU A 66 -0.64 -2.05 6.67
CA LEU A 66 -0.45 -0.64 6.31
C LEU A 66 -1.02 0.31 7.34
N ASN A 67 -2.20 0.03 7.93
CA ASN A 67 -2.73 0.81 9.05
C ASN A 67 -1.75 0.82 10.22
N SER A 68 -1.25 -0.36 10.61
CA SER A 68 -0.31 -0.50 11.71
C SER A 68 1.00 0.27 11.47
N LEU A 69 1.52 0.21 10.24
CA LEU A 69 2.71 0.99 9.86
C LEU A 69 2.41 2.49 9.89
N ASN A 70 1.29 2.94 9.33
CA ASN A 70 0.92 4.35 9.33
C ASN A 70 0.77 4.91 10.75
N HIS A 71 0.14 4.16 11.66
CA HIS A 71 0.03 4.54 13.07
C HIS A 71 1.38 4.64 13.78
N GLN A 72 2.35 3.77 13.45
CA GLN A 72 3.71 3.86 13.99
C GLN A 72 4.43 5.13 13.50
N CYS A 73 4.06 5.62 12.32
CA CYS A 73 4.51 6.85 11.70
C CYS A 73 3.65 8.08 12.07
N GLY A 74 2.84 8.00 13.13
CA GLY A 74 2.00 9.12 13.58
C GLY A 74 0.89 9.51 12.60
N ASP A 75 0.44 8.56 11.77
CA ASP A 75 -0.59 8.73 10.74
C ASP A 75 -0.22 9.68 9.59
N CYS A 76 1.08 9.86 9.35
CA CYS A 76 1.59 10.77 8.32
C CYS A 76 2.32 10.08 7.16
N LEU A 77 2.50 8.75 7.19
CA LEU A 77 3.16 8.03 6.11
C LEU A 77 2.26 7.91 4.86
N ILE A 78 0.99 7.60 5.07
CA ILE A 78 -0.01 7.42 4.01
C ILE A 78 -1.00 8.58 4.08
N GLU A 79 -0.75 9.62 3.28
CA GLU A 79 -1.69 10.73 3.10
C GLU A 79 -2.61 10.50 1.90
N LYS A 80 -3.50 11.46 1.63
CA LYS A 80 -4.53 11.35 0.59
C LYS A 80 -3.99 10.91 -0.78
N GLY A 81 -2.85 11.45 -1.21
CA GLY A 81 -2.25 11.10 -2.51
C GLY A 81 -1.78 9.65 -2.55
N GLN A 82 -1.01 9.24 -1.54
CA GLN A 82 -0.54 7.86 -1.40
C GLN A 82 -1.70 6.89 -1.23
N SER A 83 -2.75 7.29 -0.51
CA SER A 83 -3.97 6.51 -0.31
C SER A 83 -4.64 6.16 -1.65
N GLU A 84 -4.84 7.16 -2.52
CA GLU A 84 -5.42 6.97 -3.85
C GLU A 84 -4.55 6.03 -4.72
N ASP A 85 -3.23 6.21 -4.70
CA ASP A 85 -2.30 5.39 -5.47
C ASP A 85 -2.18 3.95 -4.95
N ILE A 86 -2.17 3.73 -3.64
CA ILE A 86 -2.15 2.39 -3.04
C ILE A 86 -3.42 1.62 -3.40
N CYS A 87 -4.59 2.25 -3.32
CA CYS A 87 -5.85 1.60 -3.69
C CYS A 87 -5.90 1.28 -5.19
N GLN A 88 -5.40 2.19 -6.03
CA GLN A 88 -5.25 1.90 -7.45
C GLN A 88 -4.28 0.74 -7.69
N PHE A 89 -3.17 0.66 -6.96
CA PHE A 89 -2.22 -0.43 -7.05
C PHE A 89 -2.86 -1.77 -6.69
N ILE A 90 -3.55 -1.85 -5.55
CA ILE A 90 -4.25 -3.05 -5.10
C ILE A 90 -5.29 -3.49 -6.15
N GLN A 91 -6.08 -2.56 -6.69
CA GLN A 91 -7.05 -2.85 -7.74
C GLN A 91 -6.39 -3.42 -9.00
N GLN A 92 -5.26 -2.87 -9.43
CA GLN A 92 -4.53 -3.37 -10.60
C GLN A 92 -4.01 -4.80 -10.38
N VAL A 93 -3.49 -5.11 -9.19
CA VAL A 93 -2.98 -6.45 -8.85
C VAL A 93 -4.12 -7.47 -8.87
N ILE A 94 -5.25 -7.16 -8.24
CA ILE A 94 -6.41 -8.05 -8.19
C ILE A 94 -7.00 -8.27 -9.59
N SER A 95 -7.08 -7.20 -10.39
CA SER A 95 -7.57 -7.28 -11.77
C SER A 95 -6.64 -8.14 -12.64
N ALA A 96 -5.32 -8.07 -12.42
CA ALA A 96 -4.35 -8.94 -13.09
C ALA A 96 -4.51 -10.42 -12.70
N ALA A 97 -4.99 -10.70 -11.49
CA ALA A 97 -5.36 -12.04 -11.04
C ALA A 97 -6.73 -12.51 -11.58
N ASN A 98 -7.40 -11.72 -12.44
CA ASN A 98 -8.75 -11.97 -12.96
C ASN A 98 -9.83 -12.08 -11.88
N ILE A 99 -9.65 -11.37 -10.76
CA ILE A 99 -10.64 -11.23 -9.71
C ILE A 99 -11.31 -9.87 -9.85
N GLU A 100 -12.63 -9.82 -9.73
CA GLU A 100 -13.41 -8.58 -9.79
C GLU A 100 -14.15 -8.37 -8.47
N PHE A 101 -13.99 -7.16 -7.91
CA PHE A 101 -14.79 -6.66 -6.80
C PHE A 101 -15.62 -5.46 -7.26
N ILE A 102 -16.78 -5.29 -6.63
CA ILE A 102 -17.62 -4.10 -6.84
C ILE A 102 -17.20 -3.04 -5.82
N GLY A 103 -16.72 -1.90 -6.30
CA GLY A 103 -16.31 -0.78 -5.45
C GLY A 103 -14.88 -0.91 -4.91
N ASP A 104 -14.56 -0.11 -3.88
CA ASP A 104 -13.26 -0.14 -3.23
C ASP A 104 -13.22 -1.26 -2.19
N VAL A 105 -12.55 -2.36 -2.54
CA VAL A 105 -12.42 -3.53 -1.68
C VAL A 105 -11.61 -3.27 -0.40
N THR A 106 -10.82 -2.19 -0.35
CA THR A 106 -10.00 -1.83 0.81
C THR A 106 -10.79 -1.10 1.90
N GLU A 107 -11.92 -0.47 1.53
CA GLU A 107 -12.70 0.43 2.39
C GLU A 107 -13.17 -0.22 3.70
N GLN A 108 -13.39 -1.53 3.69
CA GLN A 108 -13.85 -2.27 4.88
C GLN A 108 -12.86 -2.20 6.06
N TRP A 109 -11.55 -2.07 5.78
CA TRP A 109 -10.50 -2.14 6.80
C TRP A 109 -9.58 -0.93 6.84
N ARG A 110 -9.65 -0.04 5.85
CA ARG A 110 -8.73 1.08 5.71
C ARG A 110 -8.98 2.17 6.77
N GLU A 111 -7.91 2.61 7.41
CA GLU A 111 -7.92 3.69 8.42
C GLU A 111 -7.17 4.97 7.98
N TRP A 112 -6.50 4.93 6.83
CA TRP A 112 -5.74 6.03 6.20
C TRP A 112 -6.42 6.62 4.95
#